data_AF-A4BAD9-F1
#
_entry.id   AF-A4BAD9-F1
#
_cell.length_a   1.000
_cell.length_b   1.000
_cell.length_c   1.000
_cell.angle_alpha   90.00
_cell.angle_beta   90.00
_cell.angle_gamma   90.00
#
_symmetry.space_group_name_H-M   'P 1'
#
loop_
_entity.id
_entity.type
_entity.pdbx_description
1 polymer ?
#
loop_
_entity_poly.entity_id
_entity_poly.type
_entity_poly.pdbx_seq_one_letter_code
_entity_poly.pdbx_strand_id
1 'polypeptide(L)'
;MKSPNDFLNELTTQLTDLLDQGKHTGNDVRDNIRALIQSQLTKLDVVSREEFEVQQAALENNRKQLRALEAQLSALEAELEQQRQSSAPDPSQP
;
A
#
# COMPACT_ATOMS: atom_id res chain seq x y z
N MET A 1 -10.43 2.61 -14.77
CA MET A 1 -9.04 2.28 -14.40
C MET A 1 -8.33 1.92 -15.69
N LYS A 2 -7.30 2.66 -16.11
CA LYS A 2 -6.52 2.30 -17.30
C LYS A 2 -5.81 0.98 -17.00
N SER A 3 -5.97 -0.02 -17.86
CA SER A 3 -5.31 -1.31 -17.66
C SER A 3 -3.80 -1.16 -17.91
N PRO A 4 -2.95 -2.00 -17.30
CA PRO A 4 -1.52 -2.01 -17.58
C PRO A 4 -1.18 -2.14 -19.08
N ASN A 5 -2.06 -2.78 -19.86
CA ASN A 5 -1.92 -2.92 -21.30
C ASN A 5 -2.19 -1.62 -22.07
N ASP A 6 -3.16 -0.80 -21.64
CA ASP A 6 -3.48 0.47 -22.29
C ASP A 6 -2.30 1.46 -22.20
N PHE A 7 -1.58 1.43 -21.08
CA PHE A 7 -0.37 2.22 -20.86
C PHE A 7 0.77 1.83 -21.80
N LEU A 8 1.04 0.52 -21.94
CA LEU A 8 2.10 0.03 -22.83
C LEU A 8 1.81 0.40 -24.29
N ASN A 9 0.55 0.37 -24.70
CA ASN A 9 0.11 0.79 -26.03
C ASN A 9 0.32 2.30 -26.25
N GLU A 10 -0.02 3.13 -25.26
CA GLU A 10 0.14 4.59 -25.32
C GLU A 10 1.63 4.99 -25.37
N LEU A 11 2.48 4.33 -24.56
CA LEU A 11 3.94 4.51 -24.58
C LEU A 11 4.54 4.10 -25.93
N THR A 12 4.15 2.93 -26.46
CA THR A 12 4.63 2.42 -27.75
C THR A 12 4.26 3.36 -28.90
N THR A 13 3.04 3.91 -28.86
CA THR A 13 2.57 4.88 -29.86
C THR A 13 3.40 6.17 -29.81
N GLN A 14 3.62 6.74 -28.62
CA GLN A 14 4.41 7.96 -28.45
C GLN A 14 5.90 7.77 -28.79
N LEU A 15 6.48 6.61 -28.45
CA LEU A 15 7.83 6.22 -28.86
C LEU A 15 7.96 6.12 -30.38
N THR A 16 6.98 5.52 -31.04
CA THR A 16 6.97 5.38 -32.50
C THR A 16 6.89 6.74 -33.18
N ASP A 17 6.05 7.65 -32.68
CA ASP A 17 5.92 9.01 -33.20
C ASP A 17 7.22 9.84 -33.05
N LEU A 18 7.88 9.74 -31.88
CA LEU A 18 9.18 10.39 -31.66
C LEU A 18 10.30 9.83 -32.55
N LEU A 19 10.29 8.53 -32.82
CA LEU A 19 11.24 7.89 -33.73
C LEU A 19 11.00 8.27 -35.19
N ASP A 20 9.73 8.43 -35.60
CA ASP A 20 9.37 8.86 -36.95
C ASP A 20 9.73 10.33 -37.21
N GLN A 21 9.53 11.20 -36.22
CA GLN A 21 9.95 12.62 -36.26
C GLN A 21 11.48 12.78 -36.17
N GLY A 22 12.15 11.80 -35.56
CA GLY A 22 13.56 11.81 -35.19
C GLY A 22 14.58 11.42 -36.24
N LYS A 23 14.14 11.06 -37.46
CA LYS A 23 14.96 10.46 -38.53
C LYS A 23 16.18 11.30 -38.99
N HIS A 24 16.36 12.51 -38.47
CA HIS A 24 17.45 13.43 -38.84
C HIS A 24 18.40 13.84 -37.69
N THR A 25 18.08 13.58 -36.40
CA THR A 25 18.94 13.97 -35.26
C THR A 25 18.88 12.94 -34.12
N GLY A 26 19.74 11.92 -34.17
CA GLY A 26 19.67 10.77 -33.26
C GLY A 26 19.89 11.06 -31.75
N ASN A 27 20.54 12.17 -31.39
CA ASN A 27 20.75 12.53 -29.97
C ASN A 27 19.50 13.14 -29.33
N ASP A 28 18.82 14.08 -30.01
CA ASP A 28 17.62 14.75 -29.48
C ASP A 28 16.46 13.76 -29.24
N VAL A 29 16.38 12.74 -30.09
CA VAL A 29 15.38 11.67 -29.98
C VAL A 29 15.61 10.82 -28.73
N ARG A 30 16.86 10.51 -28.42
CA ARG A 30 17.20 9.72 -27.22
C ARG A 30 16.81 10.46 -25.95
N ASP A 31 17.09 11.76 -25.90
CA ASP A 31 16.78 12.59 -24.74
C ASP A 31 15.26 12.78 -24.57
N ASN A 32 14.53 12.98 -25.66
CA ASN A 32 13.06 13.04 -25.65
C ASN A 32 12.42 11.72 -25.21
N ILE A 33 12.92 10.57 -25.68
CA ILE A 33 12.47 9.25 -25.25
C ILE A 33 12.72 9.06 -23.75
N ARG A 34 13.89 9.46 -23.24
CA ARG A 34 14.22 9.35 -21.82
C ARG A 34 13.28 10.20 -20.96
N ALA A 35 13.03 11.45 -21.37
CA ALA A 35 12.10 12.34 -20.68
C ALA A 35 10.66 11.80 -20.68
N LEU A 36 10.21 11.23 -21.82
CA LEU A 36 8.91 10.61 -21.93
C LEU A 36 8.76 9.44 -20.95
N ILE A 37 9.70 8.49 -20.98
CA ILE A 37 9.71 7.32 -20.07
C ILE A 37 9.68 7.79 -18.62
N GLN A 38 10.52 8.76 -18.26
CA GLN A 38 10.59 9.29 -16.90
C GLN A 38 9.27 9.93 -16.47
N SER A 39 8.64 10.73 -17.33
CA SER A 39 7.33 11.34 -17.06
C SER A 39 6.20 10.31 -16.92
N GLN A 40 6.25 9.23 -17.70
CA GLN A 40 5.26 8.16 -17.70
C GLN A 40 5.40 7.26 -16.47
N LEU A 41 6.62 6.99 -16.00
CA LEU A 41 6.85 6.31 -14.71
C LEU A 41 6.36 7.14 -13.52
N THR A 42 6.55 8.47 -13.53
CA THR A 42 6.02 9.35 -12.46
C THR A 42 4.49 9.34 -12.41
N LYS A 43 3.81 9.22 -13.55
CA LYS A 43 2.34 9.14 -13.62
C LYS A 43 1.77 7.80 -13.15
N LEU A 44 2.59 6.75 -13.03
CA LEU A 44 2.15 5.41 -12.65
C LEU A 44 2.05 5.19 -11.14
N ASP A 45 2.19 6.26 -10.33
CA ASP A 45 2.20 6.18 -8.87
C ASP A 45 3.12 5.04 -8.38
N VAL A 46 4.28 4.94 -9.04
CA VAL A 46 5.24 3.87 -8.82
C VAL A 46 5.85 4.12 -7.46
N VAL A 47 5.26 3.49 -6.45
CA VAL A 47 5.82 3.42 -5.10
C VAL A 47 7.19 2.78 -5.24
N SER A 48 8.23 3.48 -4.83
CA SER A 48 9.57 2.90 -4.84
C SER A 48 9.55 1.62 -3.99
N ARG A 49 10.43 0.66 -4.33
CA ARG A 49 10.57 -0.56 -3.52
C ARG A 49 10.83 -0.24 -2.05
N GLU A 50 11.58 0.82 -1.78
CA GLU A 50 11.87 1.32 -0.44
C GLU A 50 10.60 1.81 0.29
N GLU A 51 9.77 2.64 -0.36
CA GLU A 51 8.50 3.11 0.23
C GLU A 51 7.51 1.97 0.46
N PHE A 52 7.49 0.97 -0.42
CA PHE A 52 6.69 -0.24 -0.24
C PHE A 52 7.14 -1.03 1.01
N GLU A 53 8.45 -1.21 1.19
CA GLU A 53 9.02 -1.91 2.34
C GLU A 53 8.73 -1.15 3.65
N VAL A 54 8.81 0.18 3.65
CA VAL A 54 8.44 1.01 4.80
C VAL A 54 6.95 0.83 5.17
N GLN A 55 6.05 0.85 4.18
CA GLN A 55 4.62 0.64 4.42
C GLN A 55 4.32 -0.76 4.95
N GLN A 56 5.01 -1.78 4.42
CA GLN A 56 4.88 -3.16 4.91
C GLN A 56 5.33 -3.26 6.38
N ALA A 57 6.48 -2.67 6.73
CA ALA A 57 6.98 -2.67 8.10
C ALA A 57 6.02 -1.94 9.07
N ALA A 58 5.47 -0.80 8.65
CA ALA A 58 4.47 -0.07 9.43
C ALA A 58 3.19 -0.92 9.64
N LEU A 59 2.73 -1.64 8.61
CA LEU A 59 1.58 -2.52 8.72
C LEU A 59 1.82 -3.71 9.66
N GLU A 60 3.00 -4.32 9.61
CA GLU A 60 3.39 -5.37 10.54
C GLU A 60 3.41 -4.87 11.99
N ASN A 61 3.91 -3.66 12.22
CA ASN A 61 3.94 -3.06 13.55
C ASN A 61 2.53 -2.77 14.08
N ASN A 62 1.64 -2.22 13.23
CA ASN A 62 0.25 -2.01 13.60
C ASN A 62 -0.47 -3.33 13.93
N ARG A 63 -0.24 -4.39 13.16
CA ARG A 63 -0.80 -5.73 13.48
C ARG A 63 -0.32 -6.26 14.83
N LYS A 64 0.95 -6.02 15.20
CA LYS A 64 1.48 -6.39 16.52
C LYS A 64 0.78 -5.61 17.64
N GLN A 65 0.64 -4.29 17.47
CA GLN A 65 -0.03 -3.43 18.45
C GLN A 65 -1.52 -3.80 18.61
N LEU A 66 -2.22 -4.07 17.50
CA LEU A 66 -3.61 -4.54 17.53
C LEU A 66 -3.76 -5.83 18.32
N ARG A 67 -2.93 -6.85 18.05
CA ARG A 67 -2.97 -8.12 18.81
C ARG A 67 -2.71 -7.93 20.30
N ALA A 68 -1.79 -7.02 20.65
CA ALA A 68 -1.50 -6.72 22.05
C ALA A 68 -2.68 -6.03 22.75
N LEU A 69 -3.40 -5.14 22.05
CA LEU A 69 -4.61 -4.50 22.56
C LEU A 69 -5.77 -5.49 22.66
N GLU A 70 -5.97 -6.35 21.66
CA GLU A 70 -6.97 -7.43 21.71
C GLU A 70 -6.75 -8.36 22.90
N ALA A 71 -5.50 -8.72 23.20
CA ALA A 71 -5.16 -9.54 24.36
C ALA A 71 -5.45 -8.82 25.69
N GLN A 72 -5.12 -7.53 25.79
CA GLN A 72 -5.43 -6.73 26.98
C GLN A 72 -6.94 -6.59 27.19
N LEU A 73 -7.69 -6.35 26.13
CA LEU A 73 -9.15 -6.24 26.18
C LEU A 73 -9.76 -7.57 26.67
N SER A 74 -9.34 -8.70 26.09
CA SER A 74 -9.83 -10.02 26.49
C SER A 74 -9.53 -10.33 27.96
N ALA A 75 -8.35 -9.96 28.45
CA ALA A 75 -8.01 -10.13 29.87
C ALA A 75 -8.91 -9.30 30.78
N LEU A 76 -9.17 -8.04 30.41
CA LEU A 76 -10.03 -7.14 31.17
C LEU A 76 -11.50 -7.60 31.16
N GLU A 77 -12.00 -8.06 30.01
CA GLU A 77 -13.33 -8.64 29.89
C GLU A 77 -13.50 -9.88 30.78
N ALA A 78 -12.47 -10.75 30.84
CA ALA A 78 -12.49 -11.92 31.71
C ALA A 78 -12.48 -11.53 33.21
N GLU A 79 -11.70 -10.53 33.60
CA GLU A 79 -11.66 -10.05 34.98
C GLU A 79 -13.00 -9.43 35.41
N LEU A 80 -13.63 -8.64 34.54
CA LEU A 80 -14.97 -8.08 34.79
C LEU A 80 -16.03 -9.16 34.97
N GLU A 81 -15.98 -10.22 34.16
CA GLU A 81 -16.90 -11.35 34.28
C GLU A 81 -16.68 -12.11 35.61
N GLN A 82 -15.43 -12.32 36.02
CA GLN A 82 -15.12 -12.91 37.33
C GLN A 82 -15.61 -12.04 38.49
N GLN A 83 -15.47 -10.72 38.40
CA GLN A 83 -16.00 -9.79 39.40
C GLN A 83 -17.53 -9.82 39.47
N ARG A 84 -18.22 -9.92 38.32
CA ARG A 84 -19.69 -10.07 38.30
C ARG A 84 -20.16 -11.37 38.92
N GLN A 85 -19.45 -12.47 38.69
CA GLN A 85 -19.80 -13.79 39.24
C GLN A 85 -19.55 -13.88 40.75
N SER A 86 -18.51 -13.21 41.25
CA SER A 86 -18.21 -13.13 42.68
C SER A 86 -19.09 -12.13 43.45
N SER A 87 -19.77 -11.21 42.74
CA SER A 87 -20.72 -10.25 43.32
C SER A 87 -22.19 -10.72 43.28
N ALA A 88 -22.47 -11.90 42.69
CA ALA A 88 -23.82 -12.46 42.70
C ALA A 88 -24.18 -12.89 44.13
N PRO A 89 -25.27 -12.37 44.72
CA PRO A 89 -25.64 -12.71 46.10
C PRO A 89 -26.04 -14.19 46.17
N ASP A 90 -25.55 -14.86 47.21
CA ASP A 90 -25.89 -16.23 47.57
C ASP A 90 -27.43 -16.39 47.61
N PRO A 91 -28.04 -17.25 46.77
CA PRO A 91 -29.48 -17.52 46.81
C PRO A 91 -29.90 -18.30 48.07
N SER A 92 -28.98 -18.58 48.99
CA SER A 92 -29.19 -19.36 50.21
C SER A 92 -28.79 -18.58 51.47
N GLN A 93 -29.32 -17.37 51.65
CA GLN A 93 -29.54 -16.86 53.01
C GLN A 93 -30.99 -17.16 53.42
N PRO A 94 -31.19 -17.80 54.59
CA PRO A 94 -32.50 -18.30 55.05
C PRO A 94 -33.53 -17.19 55.30
#